data_AF-E7NBN0-F1
#
_entry.id   AF-E7NBN0-F1
#
_cell.length_a   1.000
_cell.length_b   1.000
_cell.length_c   1.000
_cell.angle_alpha   90.00
_cell.angle_beta   90.00
_cell.angle_gamma   90.00
#
_symmetry.space_group_name_H-M   'P 1'
#
loop_
_entity.id
_entity.type
_entity.pdbx_description
1 polymer ?
#
loop_
_entity_poly.entity_id
_entity_poly.type
_entity_poly.pdbx_seq_one_letter_code
_entity_poly.pdbx_strand_id
1 'polypeptide(L)'
;MARLGKPTGPRPGFTRDDVVEAALGLGIAEFTLTAVAKRMGVAVSGLYRTISSREDLLAACLERIAAQVEIPSPRASWPDTVRVHAEAIWAMLERHPGLAGVIMGVPWAHQLFAGPVSEACQVLVDGGLSTEEAGVVLDFVGDTVISTHAQIEIMRSPVGRSGMPAPTSGQEPAPSTFSSGRDNSTGLQEASRLAATTQAPGLPEALTPNETWLERGGLDRKIEIIIRGVAAGRALSATDAGEQPVSVGDADVQRHP
;
A
#
# COMPACT_ATOMS: atom_id res chain seq x y z
N MET A 1 -12.90 -27.32 54.90
CA MET A 1 -12.36 -26.25 54.01
C MET A 1 -12.54 -26.71 52.56
N ALA A 2 -13.55 -26.20 51.86
CA ALA A 2 -13.89 -26.61 50.51
C ALA A 2 -13.13 -25.76 49.46
N ARG A 3 -12.60 -26.43 48.44
CA ARG A 3 -11.89 -25.83 47.29
C ARG A 3 -12.86 -25.03 46.42
N LEU A 4 -12.54 -23.78 46.12
CA LEU A 4 -13.27 -22.97 45.13
C LEU A 4 -12.92 -23.49 43.72
N GLY A 5 -13.86 -24.15 43.06
CA GLY A 5 -13.76 -24.48 41.64
C GLY A 5 -13.85 -23.20 40.79
N LYS A 6 -12.92 -23.03 39.85
CA LYS A 6 -12.96 -21.96 38.85
C LYS A 6 -14.13 -22.23 37.89
N PRO A 7 -15.04 -21.26 37.61
CA PRO A 7 -16.11 -21.49 36.64
C PRO A 7 -15.50 -21.61 35.23
N THR A 8 -15.54 -22.81 34.66
CA THR A 8 -15.31 -23.04 33.22
C THR A 8 -16.65 -22.91 32.52
N GLY A 9 -17.04 -21.68 32.18
CA GLY A 9 -18.15 -21.45 31.25
C GLY A 9 -17.83 -22.03 29.86
N PRO A 10 -18.84 -22.29 29.01
CA PRO A 10 -18.62 -22.73 27.63
C PRO A 10 -17.67 -21.75 26.92
N ARG A 11 -16.69 -22.28 26.17
CA ARG A 11 -15.82 -21.44 25.33
C ARG A 11 -16.70 -20.56 24.42
N PRO A 12 -16.36 -19.28 24.19
CA PRO A 12 -17.01 -18.49 23.16
C PRO A 12 -17.00 -19.28 21.85
N GLY A 13 -18.15 -19.36 21.15
CA GLY A 13 -18.29 -20.20 19.96
C GLY A 13 -17.31 -19.86 18.83
N PHE A 14 -16.73 -18.65 18.84
CA PHE A 14 -15.58 -18.20 18.06
C PHE A 14 -15.08 -16.86 18.63
N THR A 15 -13.88 -16.44 18.23
CA THR A 15 -13.18 -15.21 18.64
C THR A 15 -13.16 -14.18 17.51
N ARG A 16 -12.76 -12.94 17.82
CA ARG A 16 -12.51 -11.91 16.78
C ARG A 16 -11.43 -12.38 15.80
N ASP A 17 -10.43 -13.13 16.28
CA ASP A 17 -9.34 -13.60 15.44
C ASP A 17 -9.80 -14.58 14.37
N ASP A 18 -10.74 -15.46 14.71
CA ASP A 18 -11.36 -16.42 13.79
C ASP A 18 -12.14 -15.70 12.67
N VAL A 19 -12.83 -14.59 13.02
CA VAL A 19 -13.57 -13.78 12.03
C VAL A 19 -12.61 -13.08 11.07
N VAL A 20 -11.51 -12.52 11.58
CA VAL A 20 -10.48 -11.86 10.77
C VAL A 20 -9.78 -12.88 9.86
N GLU A 21 -9.48 -14.09 10.34
CA GLU A 21 -8.90 -15.15 9.52
C GLU A 21 -9.86 -15.57 8.40
N ALA A 22 -11.14 -15.76 8.72
CA ALA A 22 -12.16 -16.08 7.74
C ALA A 22 -12.30 -14.97 6.67
N ALA A 23 -12.23 -13.69 7.05
CA ALA A 23 -12.28 -12.57 6.13
C ALA A 23 -11.04 -12.49 5.23
N LEU A 24 -9.83 -12.59 5.79
CA LEU A 24 -8.58 -12.63 5.01
C LEU A 24 -8.55 -13.81 4.05
N GLY A 25 -9.06 -14.98 4.46
CA GLY A 25 -9.19 -16.15 3.60
C GLY A 25 -10.23 -16.03 2.47
N LEU A 26 -11.07 -14.99 2.48
CA LEU A 26 -11.95 -14.62 1.37
C LEU A 26 -11.35 -13.52 0.47
N GLY A 27 -10.36 -12.77 0.98
CA GLY A 27 -9.73 -11.65 0.29
C GLY A 27 -10.14 -10.30 0.90
N ILE A 28 -9.15 -9.44 1.14
CA ILE A 28 -9.31 -8.16 1.85
C ILE A 28 -10.24 -7.17 1.13
N ALA A 29 -10.24 -7.20 -0.21
CA ALA A 29 -11.10 -6.34 -1.03
C ALA A 29 -12.53 -6.92 -1.22
N GLU A 30 -12.68 -8.23 -1.08
CA GLU A 30 -13.86 -8.96 -1.60
C GLU A 30 -14.82 -9.44 -0.51
N PHE A 31 -14.37 -9.53 0.75
CA PHE A 31 -15.19 -10.15 1.78
C PHE A 31 -16.49 -9.37 2.06
N THR A 32 -17.56 -10.13 2.32
CA THR A 32 -18.83 -9.65 2.86
C THR A 32 -19.12 -10.34 4.19
N LEU A 33 -19.88 -9.70 5.09
CA LEU A 33 -20.23 -10.33 6.37
C LEU A 33 -21.04 -11.62 6.18
N THR A 34 -21.87 -11.68 5.13
CA THR A 34 -22.60 -12.89 4.73
C THR A 34 -21.67 -14.01 4.30
N ALA A 35 -20.66 -13.72 3.48
CA ALA A 35 -19.68 -14.72 3.05
C ALA A 35 -18.81 -15.20 4.23
N VAL A 36 -18.40 -14.29 5.11
CA VAL A 36 -17.64 -14.62 6.34
C VAL A 36 -18.47 -15.52 7.25
N ALA A 37 -19.73 -15.16 7.54
CA ALA A 37 -20.61 -15.96 8.39
C ALA A 37 -20.86 -17.36 7.81
N LYS A 38 -21.08 -17.44 6.49
CA LYS A 38 -21.22 -18.70 5.77
C LYS A 38 -19.96 -19.56 5.90
N ARG A 39 -18.78 -18.98 5.73
CA ARG A 39 -17.48 -19.68 5.89
C ARG A 39 -17.30 -20.22 7.31
N MET A 40 -17.75 -19.46 8.31
CA MET A 40 -17.68 -19.85 9.72
C MET A 40 -18.81 -20.80 10.16
N GLY A 41 -19.81 -21.06 9.32
CA GLY A 41 -20.97 -21.89 9.67
C GLY A 41 -21.89 -21.25 10.71
N VAL A 42 -21.94 -19.91 10.79
CA VAL A 42 -22.76 -19.17 11.76
C VAL A 42 -23.74 -18.22 11.06
N ALA A 43 -24.76 -17.75 11.78
CA ALA A 43 -25.59 -16.65 11.31
C ALA A 43 -24.81 -15.32 11.34
N VAL A 44 -25.08 -14.41 10.41
CA VAL A 44 -24.44 -13.07 10.35
C VAL A 44 -24.61 -12.30 11.66
N SER A 45 -25.78 -12.39 12.28
CA SER A 45 -26.06 -11.80 13.60
C SER A 45 -25.08 -12.26 14.70
N GLY A 46 -24.50 -13.45 14.54
CA GLY A 46 -23.49 -13.98 15.45
C GLY A 46 -22.17 -13.24 15.37
N LEU A 47 -21.76 -12.76 14.19
CA LEU A 47 -20.49 -12.04 13.99
C LEU A 47 -20.46 -10.74 14.80
N TYR A 48 -21.60 -10.05 14.92
CA TYR A 48 -21.70 -8.79 15.65
C TYR A 48 -21.42 -8.90 17.16
N ARG A 49 -21.23 -10.11 17.70
CA ARG A 49 -20.72 -10.29 19.08
C ARG A 49 -19.22 -9.99 19.22
N THR A 50 -18.46 -10.08 18.13
CA THR A 50 -17.00 -9.91 18.13
C THR A 50 -16.52 -8.70 17.31
N ILE A 51 -17.36 -8.21 16.41
CA ILE A 51 -17.11 -7.03 15.57
C ILE A 51 -18.30 -6.07 15.62
N SER A 52 -18.05 -4.78 15.44
CA SER A 52 -19.09 -3.75 15.48
C SER A 52 -19.64 -3.41 14.10
N SER A 53 -18.85 -3.59 13.03
CA SER A 53 -19.26 -3.36 11.64
C SER A 53 -18.35 -4.09 10.65
N ARG A 54 -18.63 -3.96 9.35
CA ARG A 54 -17.72 -4.44 8.28
C ARG A 54 -16.39 -3.68 8.32
N GLU A 55 -16.45 -2.38 8.58
CA GLU A 55 -15.28 -1.49 8.67
C GLU A 55 -14.40 -1.86 9.87
N ASP A 56 -15.00 -2.22 11.02
CA ASP A 56 -14.28 -2.74 12.19
C ASP A 56 -13.53 -4.05 11.85
N LEU A 57 -14.17 -4.94 11.08
CA LEU A 57 -13.52 -6.15 10.59
C LEU A 57 -12.40 -5.84 9.57
N LEU A 58 -12.62 -4.88 8.67
CA LEU A 58 -11.60 -4.43 7.71
C LEU A 58 -10.38 -3.86 8.44
N ALA A 59 -10.59 -3.01 9.45
CA ALA A 59 -9.52 -2.44 10.27
C ALA A 59 -8.72 -3.55 10.95
N ALA A 60 -9.39 -4.52 11.58
CA ALA A 60 -8.71 -5.65 12.21
C ALA A 60 -7.93 -6.53 11.22
N CYS A 61 -8.42 -6.68 9.98
CA CYS A 61 -7.67 -7.37 8.93
C CYS A 61 -6.41 -6.60 8.53
N LEU A 62 -6.51 -5.28 8.35
CA LEU A 62 -5.38 -4.41 8.01
C LEU A 62 -4.35 -4.35 9.14
N GLU A 63 -4.78 -4.26 10.41
CA GLU A 63 -3.91 -4.34 11.58
C GLU A 63 -3.11 -5.65 11.59
N ARG A 64 -3.78 -6.78 11.29
CA ARG A 64 -3.11 -8.09 11.20
C ARG A 64 -2.09 -8.16 10.06
N ILE A 65 -2.38 -7.53 8.92
CA ILE A 65 -1.44 -7.44 7.79
C ILE A 65 -0.26 -6.54 8.18
N ALA A 66 -0.52 -5.37 8.76
CA ALA A 66 0.50 -4.43 9.21
C ALA A 66 1.47 -5.06 10.22
N ALA A 67 0.97 -5.88 11.15
CA ALA A 67 1.78 -6.61 12.12
C ALA A 67 2.70 -7.69 11.50
N GLN A 68 2.47 -8.08 10.24
CA GLN A 68 3.29 -9.04 9.50
C GLN A 68 4.25 -8.35 8.51
N VAL A 69 4.26 -7.01 8.47
CA VAL A 69 5.19 -6.28 7.62
C VAL A 69 6.60 -6.45 8.19
N GLU A 70 7.43 -7.17 7.45
CA GLU A 70 8.85 -7.28 7.76
C GLU A 70 9.56 -6.00 7.29
N ILE A 71 10.18 -5.29 8.23
CA ILE A 71 11.00 -4.12 7.90
C ILE A 71 12.42 -4.59 7.60
N PRO A 72 12.93 -4.34 6.37
CA PRO A 72 14.27 -4.78 6.02
C PRO A 72 15.31 -4.15 6.92
N SER A 73 16.31 -4.94 7.33
CA SER A 73 17.48 -4.39 8.00
C SER A 73 18.25 -3.44 7.07
N PRO A 74 18.94 -2.42 7.63
CA PRO A 74 19.78 -1.53 6.85
C PRO A 74 20.77 -2.31 5.97
N ARG A 75 20.93 -1.88 4.72
CA ARG A 75 21.95 -2.39 3.79
C ARG A 75 23.20 -1.51 3.81
N ALA A 76 24.21 -1.89 3.05
CA ALA A 76 25.46 -1.14 2.94
C ALA A 76 25.27 0.30 2.42
N SER A 77 24.18 0.55 1.69
CA SER A 77 23.83 1.87 1.17
C SER A 77 22.32 2.13 1.29
N TRP A 78 21.93 3.38 1.54
CA TRP A 78 20.51 3.76 1.58
C TRP A 78 19.75 3.43 0.27
N PRO A 79 20.34 3.54 -0.95
CA PRO A 79 19.65 3.10 -2.17
C PRO A 79 19.30 1.61 -2.14
N ASP A 80 20.19 0.77 -1.63
CA ASP A 80 19.93 -0.67 -1.52
C ASP A 80 18.84 -0.95 -0.49
N THR A 81 18.84 -0.23 0.63
CA THR A 81 17.76 -0.28 1.62
C THR A 81 16.40 0.09 0.99
N VAL A 82 16.35 1.16 0.19
CA VAL A 82 15.12 1.58 -0.51
C VAL A 82 14.65 0.50 -1.48
N ARG A 83 15.54 -0.12 -2.26
CA ARG A 83 15.18 -1.23 -3.16
C ARG A 83 14.57 -2.39 -2.41
N VAL A 84 15.21 -2.84 -1.32
CA VAL A 84 14.69 -3.95 -0.51
C VAL A 84 13.36 -3.57 0.17
N HIS A 85 13.17 -2.31 0.53
CA HIS A 85 11.89 -1.84 1.05
C HIS A 85 10.78 -1.90 -0.01
N ALA A 86 11.07 -1.47 -1.25
CA ALA A 86 10.14 -1.59 -2.36
C ALA A 86 9.75 -3.06 -2.64
N GLU A 87 10.73 -3.98 -2.57
CA GLU A 87 10.49 -5.43 -2.65
C GLU A 87 9.57 -5.93 -1.54
N ALA A 88 9.78 -5.47 -0.30
CA ALA A 88 8.97 -5.88 0.85
C ALA A 88 7.52 -5.43 0.70
N ILE A 89 7.28 -4.19 0.26
CA ILE A 89 5.94 -3.68 -0.06
C ILE A 89 5.33 -4.51 -1.19
N TRP A 90 6.06 -4.73 -2.28
CA TRP A 90 5.58 -5.52 -3.41
C TRP A 90 5.16 -6.94 -2.99
N ALA A 91 6.01 -7.63 -2.22
CA ALA A 91 5.74 -8.96 -1.71
C ALA A 91 4.53 -8.99 -0.77
N MET A 92 4.30 -7.95 0.02
CA MET A 92 3.10 -7.82 0.85
C MET A 92 1.84 -7.71 -0.01
N LEU A 93 1.87 -6.90 -1.06
CA LEU A 93 0.73 -6.71 -1.96
C LEU A 93 0.41 -8.00 -2.74
N GLU A 94 1.43 -8.73 -3.21
CA GLU A 94 1.25 -10.04 -3.87
C GLU A 94 0.68 -11.11 -2.91
N ARG A 95 1.04 -11.06 -1.62
CA ARG A 95 0.47 -11.94 -0.58
C ARG A 95 -0.99 -11.63 -0.26
N HIS A 96 -1.43 -10.41 -0.50
CA HIS A 96 -2.78 -9.93 -0.16
C HIS A 96 -3.43 -9.23 -1.36
N PRO A 97 -3.89 -9.98 -2.39
CA PRO A 97 -4.53 -9.41 -3.57
C PRO A 97 -5.68 -8.45 -3.20
N GLY A 98 -5.74 -7.30 -3.88
CA GLY A 98 -6.69 -6.22 -3.63
C GLY A 98 -6.31 -5.26 -2.49
N LEU A 99 -5.24 -5.54 -1.72
CA LEU A 99 -4.78 -4.65 -0.66
C LEU A 99 -4.39 -3.26 -1.18
N ALA A 100 -3.74 -3.18 -2.35
CA ALA A 100 -3.35 -1.90 -2.95
C ALA A 100 -4.58 -1.01 -3.21
N GLY A 101 -5.64 -1.59 -3.78
CA GLY A 101 -6.92 -0.90 -3.99
C GLY A 101 -7.60 -0.48 -2.70
N VAL A 102 -7.53 -1.29 -1.64
CA VAL A 102 -8.04 -0.93 -0.31
C VAL A 102 -7.26 0.25 0.28
N ILE A 103 -5.92 0.23 0.22
CA ILE A 103 -5.07 1.32 0.74
C ILE A 103 -5.39 2.64 0.02
N MET A 104 -5.56 2.61 -1.30
CA MET A 104 -5.87 3.80 -2.10
C MET A 104 -7.33 4.27 -1.97
N GLY A 105 -8.27 3.33 -1.81
CA GLY A 105 -9.71 3.61 -1.83
C GLY A 105 -10.32 3.93 -0.46
N VAL A 106 -9.70 3.49 0.63
CA VAL A 106 -10.20 3.67 1.99
C VAL A 106 -9.36 4.74 2.70
N PRO A 107 -9.92 5.94 2.99
CA PRO A 107 -9.14 7.10 3.43
C PRO A 107 -8.28 6.89 4.69
N TRP A 108 -8.68 5.98 5.58
CA TRP A 108 -7.97 5.70 6.83
C TRP A 108 -7.06 4.47 6.78
N ALA A 109 -7.11 3.65 5.72
CA ALA A 109 -6.43 2.35 5.70
C ALA A 109 -4.91 2.45 5.85
N HIS A 110 -4.29 3.42 5.17
CA HIS A 110 -2.85 3.64 5.23
C HIS A 110 -2.33 3.98 6.64
N GLN A 111 -3.16 4.58 7.50
CA GLN A 111 -2.78 4.97 8.86
C GLN A 111 -2.45 3.75 9.74
N LEU A 112 -3.04 2.59 9.45
CA LEU A 112 -2.75 1.35 10.19
C LEU A 112 -1.33 0.80 9.90
N PHE A 113 -0.65 1.33 8.89
CA PHE A 113 0.73 1.00 8.54
C PHE A 113 1.75 2.01 9.08
N ALA A 114 1.33 3.01 9.87
CA ALA A 114 2.21 4.05 10.38
C ALA A 114 3.40 3.52 11.21
N GLY A 115 3.20 2.44 11.98
CA GLY A 115 4.28 1.78 12.73
C GLY A 115 5.37 1.23 11.81
N PRO A 116 5.04 0.30 10.89
CA PRO A 116 5.95 -0.18 9.85
C PRO A 116 6.65 0.94 9.07
N VAL A 117 5.93 1.99 8.67
CA VAL A 117 6.50 3.14 7.94
C VAL A 117 7.49 3.92 8.80
N SER A 118 7.19 4.14 10.08
CA SER A 118 8.09 4.81 11.01
C SER A 118 9.39 4.02 11.22
N GLU A 119 9.31 2.70 11.31
CA GLU A 119 10.49 1.84 11.46
C GLU A 119 11.34 1.84 10.18
N ALA A 120 10.73 1.77 9.00
CA ALA A 120 11.43 1.90 7.72
C ALA A 120 12.13 3.27 7.59
N CYS A 121 11.48 4.34 8.05
CA CYS A 121 12.07 5.68 8.08
C CYS A 121 13.32 5.70 8.96
N GLN A 122 13.25 5.13 10.16
CA GLN A 122 14.39 5.05 11.07
C GLN A 122 15.56 4.26 10.45
N VAL A 123 15.27 3.13 9.81
CA VAL A 123 16.29 2.32 9.11
C VAL A 123 17.04 3.11 8.03
N LEU A 124 16.34 3.99 7.30
CA LEU A 124 16.95 4.85 6.29
C LEU A 124 17.75 6.01 6.89
N VAL A 125 17.27 6.56 8.00
CA VAL A 125 18.00 7.58 8.78
C VAL A 125 19.30 7.02 9.33
N ASP A 126 19.25 5.83 9.92
CA ASP A 126 20.45 5.10 10.39
C ASP A 126 21.42 4.78 9.23
N GLY A 127 20.89 4.68 8.01
CA GLY A 127 21.64 4.55 6.76
C GLY A 127 22.21 5.86 6.19
N GLY A 128 22.07 6.98 6.89
CA GLY A 128 22.69 8.27 6.54
C GLY A 128 21.83 9.24 5.74
N LEU A 129 20.52 8.98 5.59
CA LEU A 129 19.56 9.99 5.15
C LEU A 129 19.17 10.90 6.32
N SER A 130 18.81 12.16 6.03
CA SER A 130 18.06 12.96 6.98
C SER A 130 16.62 12.45 7.09
N THR A 131 15.93 12.83 8.16
CA THR A 131 14.52 12.46 8.37
C THR A 131 13.62 12.94 7.24
N GLU A 132 13.87 14.14 6.69
CA GLU A 132 13.10 14.69 5.58
C GLU A 132 13.29 13.85 4.31
N GLU A 133 14.53 13.51 3.96
CA GLU A 133 14.83 12.70 2.78
C GLU A 133 14.32 11.27 2.91
N ALA A 134 14.42 10.68 4.10
CA ALA A 134 13.87 9.37 4.40
C ALA A 134 12.34 9.36 4.25
N GLY A 135 11.66 10.39 4.74
CA GLY A 135 10.21 10.56 4.56
C GLY A 135 9.83 10.69 3.09
N VAL A 136 10.48 11.60 2.37
CA VAL A 136 10.21 11.85 0.95
C VAL A 136 10.46 10.61 0.09
N VAL A 137 11.59 9.91 0.28
CA VAL A 137 11.89 8.72 -0.53
C VAL A 137 10.90 7.58 -0.24
N LEU A 138 10.49 7.39 1.01
CA LEU A 138 9.51 6.37 1.38
C LEU A 138 8.13 6.68 0.82
N ASP A 139 7.70 7.94 0.88
CA ASP A 139 6.43 8.40 0.33
C ASP A 139 6.38 8.12 -1.18
N PHE A 140 7.36 8.62 -1.94
CA PHE A 140 7.41 8.40 -3.39
C PHE A 140 7.51 6.91 -3.78
N VAL A 141 8.34 6.14 -3.07
CA VAL A 141 8.53 4.71 -3.38
C VAL A 141 7.27 3.92 -3.02
N GLY A 142 6.70 4.16 -1.84
CA GLY A 142 5.47 3.53 -1.39
C GLY A 142 4.31 3.78 -2.35
N ASP A 143 4.06 5.04 -2.69
CA ASP A 143 3.02 5.43 -3.65
C ASP A 143 3.24 4.80 -5.02
N THR A 144 4.49 4.78 -5.49
CA THR A 144 4.83 4.20 -6.79
C THR A 144 4.58 2.70 -6.82
N VAL A 145 4.96 1.97 -5.76
CA VAL A 145 4.76 0.52 -5.64
C VAL A 145 3.26 0.21 -5.54
N ILE A 146 2.54 0.88 -4.64
CA ILE A 146 1.11 0.65 -4.38
C ILE A 146 0.29 0.98 -5.64
N SER A 147 0.51 2.14 -6.26
CA SER A 147 -0.22 2.54 -7.47
C SER A 147 0.08 1.64 -8.66
N THR A 148 1.34 1.25 -8.87
CA THR A 148 1.72 0.34 -9.97
C THR A 148 1.09 -1.03 -9.76
N HIS A 149 1.11 -1.56 -8.53
CA HIS A 149 0.46 -2.83 -8.22
C HIS A 149 -1.06 -2.76 -8.43
N ALA A 150 -1.73 -1.72 -7.93
CA ALA A 150 -3.17 -1.53 -8.13
C ALA A 150 -3.54 -1.45 -9.62
N GLN A 151 -2.77 -0.73 -10.42
CA GLN A 151 -2.97 -0.64 -11.88
C GLN A 151 -2.81 -2.01 -12.55
N ILE A 152 -1.77 -2.78 -12.18
CA ILE A 152 -1.55 -4.13 -12.69
C ILE A 152 -2.72 -5.05 -12.34
N GLU A 153 -3.20 -5.03 -11.09
CA GLU A 153 -4.36 -5.81 -10.67
C GLU A 153 -5.61 -5.45 -11.47
N ILE A 154 -5.88 -4.16 -11.70
CA ILE A 154 -7.01 -3.70 -12.52
C ILE A 154 -6.87 -4.20 -13.96
N MET A 155 -5.67 -4.09 -14.55
CA MET A 155 -5.41 -4.52 -15.93
C MET A 155 -5.51 -6.04 -16.11
N ARG A 156 -5.15 -6.82 -15.08
CA ARG A 156 -5.31 -8.28 -15.06
C ARG A 156 -6.75 -8.73 -14.80
N SER A 157 -7.52 -7.94 -14.04
CA SER A 157 -8.85 -8.32 -13.59
C SER A 157 -9.90 -8.25 -14.70
N PRO A 158 -10.89 -9.17 -14.69
CA PRO A 158 -12.08 -9.03 -15.53
C PRO A 158 -12.83 -7.75 -15.18
N VAL A 159 -13.30 -7.02 -16.19
CA VAL A 159 -13.93 -5.69 -16.02
C VAL A 159 -15.15 -5.72 -15.08
N GLY A 160 -15.83 -6.86 -14.94
CA GLY A 160 -16.96 -7.06 -14.02
C GLY A 160 -16.61 -7.35 -12.55
N ARG A 161 -15.32 -7.54 -12.23
CA ARG A 161 -14.82 -7.68 -10.84
C ARG A 161 -14.00 -6.47 -10.38
N SER A 162 -13.57 -5.62 -11.30
CA SER A 162 -12.77 -4.42 -11.02
C SER A 162 -13.62 -3.28 -10.47
N GLY A 163 -14.20 -3.46 -9.28
CA GLY A 163 -14.68 -2.33 -8.49
C GLY A 163 -13.58 -1.91 -7.52
N MET A 164 -13.05 -0.69 -7.65
CA MET A 164 -12.49 -0.03 -6.46
C MET A 164 -13.54 -0.13 -5.35
N PRO A 165 -13.19 -0.49 -4.10
CA PRO A 165 -14.20 -0.59 -3.05
C PRO A 165 -14.94 0.74 -2.99
N ALA A 166 -16.22 0.72 -3.37
CA ALA A 166 -17.03 1.92 -3.37
C ALA A 166 -17.00 2.49 -1.95
N PRO A 167 -16.88 3.82 -1.77
CA PRO A 167 -17.10 4.41 -0.46
C PRO A 167 -18.47 3.94 0.02
N THR A 168 -18.46 3.20 1.12
CA THR A 168 -19.59 2.44 1.65
C THR A 168 -20.73 3.39 2.03
N SER A 169 -21.65 3.67 1.10
CA SER A 169 -23.00 4.10 1.46
C SER A 169 -23.85 2.86 1.73
N GLY A 170 -23.59 2.18 2.85
CA GLY A 170 -24.50 1.30 3.62
C GLY A 170 -25.35 0.24 2.90
N GLN A 171 -25.17 0.00 1.60
CA GLN A 171 -26.08 -0.79 0.80
C GLN A 171 -25.28 -1.84 0.02
N GLU A 172 -25.51 -3.10 0.37
CA GLU A 172 -24.94 -4.24 -0.33
C GLU A 172 -25.31 -4.17 -1.83
N PRO A 173 -24.38 -4.45 -2.75
CA PRO A 173 -24.70 -4.56 -4.16
C PRO A 173 -25.73 -5.68 -4.37
N ALA A 174 -26.82 -5.37 -5.09
CA ALA A 174 -27.76 -6.40 -5.54
C ALA A 174 -27.07 -7.36 -6.53
N PRO A 175 -27.48 -8.65 -6.59
CA PRO A 175 -26.91 -9.60 -7.54
C PRO A 175 -27.11 -9.13 -8.98
N SER A 176 -26.01 -8.90 -9.69
CA SER A 176 -26.01 -8.47 -11.08
C SER A 176 -26.54 -9.58 -11.99
N THR A 177 -27.61 -9.26 -12.74
CA THR A 177 -28.11 -10.07 -13.86
C THR A 177 -27.14 -9.93 -15.04
N PHE A 178 -26.41 -10.99 -15.36
CA PHE A 178 -25.39 -11.05 -16.41
C PHE A 178 -25.97 -11.11 -17.84
N SER A 179 -25.31 -10.42 -18.77
CA SER A 179 -25.49 -10.53 -20.22
C SER A 179 -24.28 -11.27 -20.81
N SER A 180 -24.49 -12.54 -21.11
CA SER A 180 -23.48 -13.60 -21.27
C SER A 180 -22.65 -13.56 -22.56
N GLY A 181 -21.97 -12.45 -22.86
CA GLY A 181 -21.10 -12.39 -24.05
C GLY A 181 -19.92 -11.41 -24.02
N ARG A 182 -19.88 -10.45 -23.07
CA ARG A 182 -18.78 -9.49 -22.89
C ARG A 182 -18.03 -9.69 -21.56
N ASP A 183 -18.37 -10.72 -20.80
CA ASP A 183 -18.17 -10.79 -19.35
C ASP A 183 -16.75 -11.16 -18.86
N ASN A 184 -15.83 -11.53 -19.74
CA ASN A 184 -14.51 -12.04 -19.34
C ASN A 184 -13.32 -11.23 -19.88
N SER A 185 -13.54 -10.09 -20.53
CA SER A 185 -12.41 -9.28 -20.98
C SER A 185 -11.66 -8.67 -19.80
N THR A 186 -10.33 -8.68 -19.87
CA THR A 186 -9.48 -8.06 -18.86
C THR A 186 -9.47 -6.54 -19.05
N GLY A 187 -9.07 -5.81 -18.00
CA GLY A 187 -8.87 -4.36 -18.09
C GLY A 187 -7.94 -3.96 -19.24
N LEU A 188 -6.85 -4.71 -19.47
CA LEU A 188 -5.93 -4.45 -20.58
C LEU A 188 -6.62 -4.60 -21.95
N GLN A 189 -7.42 -5.66 -22.15
CA GLN A 189 -8.11 -5.90 -23.42
C GLN A 189 -9.12 -4.79 -23.75
N GLU A 190 -9.84 -4.29 -22.75
CA GLU A 190 -10.74 -3.15 -22.94
C GLU A 190 -9.97 -1.84 -23.17
N ALA A 191 -8.87 -1.61 -22.45
CA ALA A 191 -8.03 -0.43 -22.66
C ALA A 191 -7.45 -0.39 -24.08
N SER A 192 -6.90 -1.50 -24.57
CA SER A 192 -6.39 -1.61 -25.95
C SER A 192 -7.50 -1.43 -26.98
N ARG A 193 -8.71 -1.97 -26.74
CA ARG A 193 -9.86 -1.77 -27.65
C ARG A 193 -10.24 -0.30 -27.74
N LEU A 194 -10.35 0.38 -26.61
CA LEU A 194 -10.66 1.81 -26.57
C LEU A 194 -9.59 2.65 -27.28
N ALA A 195 -8.31 2.36 -27.01
CA ALA A 195 -7.18 3.03 -27.65
C ALA A 195 -7.16 2.83 -29.18
N ALA A 196 -7.58 1.68 -29.70
CA ALA A 196 -7.67 1.45 -31.14
C ALA A 196 -8.82 2.23 -31.82
N THR A 197 -9.86 2.58 -31.06
CA THR A 197 -11.05 3.28 -31.58
C THR A 197 -11.03 4.79 -31.37
N THR A 198 -10.14 5.30 -30.51
CA THR A 198 -10.06 6.74 -30.22
C THR A 198 -9.34 7.49 -31.35
N GLN A 199 -9.82 8.69 -31.67
CA GLN A 199 -9.17 9.62 -32.62
C GLN A 199 -8.08 10.48 -31.95
N ALA A 200 -7.67 10.14 -30.73
CA ALA A 200 -6.63 10.87 -30.00
C ALA A 200 -5.26 10.79 -30.71
N PRO A 201 -4.36 11.77 -30.52
CA PRO A 201 -3.00 11.71 -31.04
C PRO A 201 -2.28 10.44 -30.58
N GLY A 202 -1.50 9.83 -31.46
CA GLY A 202 -0.73 8.63 -31.14
C GLY A 202 0.26 8.90 -30.00
N LEU A 203 0.08 8.19 -28.88
CA LEU A 203 1.05 8.21 -27.79
C LEU A 203 2.29 7.40 -28.16
N PRO A 204 3.46 7.71 -27.58
CA PRO A 204 4.63 6.82 -27.64
C PRO A 204 4.27 5.41 -27.17
N GLU A 205 4.94 4.39 -27.71
CA GLU A 205 4.69 2.97 -27.39
C GLU A 205 4.70 2.69 -25.87
N ALA A 206 5.63 3.33 -25.14
CA ALA A 206 5.74 3.25 -23.69
C ALA A 206 4.50 3.74 -22.92
N LEU A 207 3.66 4.57 -23.54
CA LEU A 207 2.43 5.12 -22.96
C LEU A 207 1.16 4.52 -23.59
N THR A 208 1.29 3.58 -24.52
CA THR A 208 0.17 2.84 -25.10
C THR A 208 -0.07 1.51 -24.38
N PRO A 209 -1.33 1.10 -24.13
CA PRO A 209 -1.63 -0.17 -23.47
C PRO A 209 -1.03 -1.37 -24.20
N ASN A 210 -0.19 -2.15 -23.51
CA ASN A 210 0.47 -3.33 -24.06
C ASN A 210 0.73 -4.38 -22.94
N GLU A 211 1.22 -5.57 -23.30
CA GLU A 211 1.40 -6.68 -22.34
C GLU A 211 2.40 -6.36 -21.21
N THR A 212 3.39 -5.49 -21.43
CA THR A 212 4.36 -5.12 -20.39
C THR A 212 3.72 -4.33 -19.26
N TRP A 213 2.50 -3.81 -19.43
CA TRP A 213 1.72 -3.16 -18.37
C TRP A 213 1.23 -4.15 -17.32
N LEU A 214 1.24 -5.45 -17.62
CA LEU A 214 0.95 -6.49 -16.65
C LEU A 214 2.18 -6.90 -15.86
N GLU A 215 3.36 -6.45 -16.28
CA GLU A 215 4.63 -6.79 -15.67
C GLU A 215 5.07 -5.73 -14.68
N ARG A 216 5.93 -6.16 -13.76
CA ARG A 216 6.57 -5.28 -12.80
C ARG A 216 7.63 -4.38 -13.44
N GLY A 217 8.15 -4.69 -14.64
CA GLY A 217 9.38 -4.10 -15.21
C GLY A 217 9.43 -2.56 -15.30
N GLY A 218 8.28 -1.88 -15.36
CA GLY A 218 8.21 -0.43 -15.26
C GLY A 218 8.49 0.14 -13.85
N LEU A 219 8.18 -0.63 -12.80
CA LEU A 219 8.36 -0.23 -11.40
C LEU A 219 9.81 -0.02 -11.05
N ASP A 220 10.68 -0.97 -11.37
CA ASP A 220 12.09 -0.92 -10.98
C ASP A 220 12.77 0.31 -11.60
N ARG A 221 12.40 0.65 -12.85
CA ARG A 221 12.87 1.88 -13.49
C ARG A 221 12.40 3.15 -12.78
N LYS A 222 11.14 3.20 -12.30
CA LYS A 222 10.62 4.34 -11.53
C LYS A 222 11.36 4.48 -10.19
N ILE A 223 11.63 3.37 -9.50
CA ILE A 223 12.41 3.36 -8.25
C ILE A 223 13.81 3.93 -8.48
N GLU A 224 14.50 3.52 -9.55
CA GLU A 224 15.81 4.08 -9.90
C GLU A 224 15.78 5.57 -10.26
N ILE A 225 14.66 6.08 -10.79
CA ILE A 225 14.50 7.51 -11.02
C ILE A 225 14.35 8.25 -9.69
N ILE A 226 13.55 7.73 -8.76
CA ILE A 226 13.35 8.32 -7.43
C ILE A 226 14.68 8.35 -6.66
N ILE A 227 15.40 7.22 -6.57
CA ILE A 227 16.71 7.14 -5.91
C ILE A 227 17.68 8.16 -6.49
N ARG A 228 17.81 8.24 -7.81
CA ARG A 228 18.73 9.20 -8.45
C ARG A 228 18.30 10.65 -8.21
N GLY A 229 17.00 10.92 -8.16
CA GLY A 229 16.46 12.25 -7.83
C GLY A 229 16.85 12.70 -6.42
N VAL A 230 16.65 11.85 -5.42
CA VAL A 230 17.05 12.13 -4.03
C VAL A 230 18.57 12.31 -3.92
N ALA A 231 19.35 11.44 -4.58
CA ALA A 231 20.81 11.55 -4.60
C ALA A 231 21.30 12.86 -5.24
N ALA A 232 20.65 13.32 -6.31
CA ALA A 232 20.99 14.58 -6.96
C ALA A 232 20.65 15.80 -6.08
N GLY A 233 19.48 15.79 -5.42
CA GLY A 233 19.10 16.85 -4.48
C GLY A 233 20.12 17.02 -3.35
N ARG A 234 20.63 15.91 -2.81
CA ARG A 234 21.71 15.87 -1.82
C ARG A 234 23.00 16.56 -2.27
N ALA A 235 23.42 16.28 -3.50
CA ALA A 235 24.66 16.85 -4.05
C ALA A 235 24.55 18.36 -4.23
N LEU A 236 23.37 18.87 -4.62
CA LEU A 236 23.11 20.30 -4.76
C LEU A 236 23.17 21.00 -3.41
N SER A 237 22.48 20.48 -2.39
CA SER A 237 22.50 21.07 -1.03
C SER A 237 23.90 21.09 -0.41
N ALA A 238 24.72 20.07 -0.67
CA ALA A 238 26.11 20.04 -0.21
C ALA A 238 26.99 21.09 -0.92
N THR A 239 26.69 21.40 -2.19
CA THR A 239 27.40 22.41 -2.97
C THR A 239 27.04 23.82 -2.50
N ASP A 240 25.76 24.10 -2.29
CA ASP A 240 25.27 25.39 -1.76
C ASP A 240 25.81 25.68 -0.35
N ALA A 241 25.97 24.65 0.50
CA ALA A 241 26.56 24.79 1.82
C ALA A 241 28.08 25.10 1.78
N GLY A 242 28.77 24.72 0.69
CA GLY A 242 30.20 24.96 0.49
C GLY A 242 30.55 26.37 -0.01
N GLU A 243 29.57 27.14 -0.50
CA GLU A 243 29.77 28.48 -1.06
C GLU A 243 29.47 29.63 -0.09
N GLN A 244 29.29 29.39 1.22
CA GLN A 244 29.17 30.49 2.18
C GLN A 244 30.47 31.34 2.20
N PRO A 245 30.41 32.64 1.88
CA PRO A 245 31.60 33.47 1.83
C PRO A 245 32.17 33.66 3.24
N VAL A 246 33.47 33.39 3.37
CA VAL A 246 34.27 33.68 4.56
C VAL A 246 34.06 35.15 4.94
N SER A 247 33.42 35.39 6.08
CA SER A 247 33.31 36.73 6.66
C SER A 247 34.72 37.26 6.91
N VAL A 248 35.15 38.23 6.10
CA VAL A 248 36.41 38.96 6.29
C VAL A 248 36.23 39.81 7.54
N GLY A 249 36.69 39.28 8.67
CA GLY A 249 36.83 40.00 9.92
C GLY A 249 37.97 41.01 9.86
N ASP A 250 37.66 42.22 10.35
CA ASP A 250 38.54 43.29 10.83
C ASP A 250 39.70 43.77 9.95
N ALA A 251 39.41 44.82 9.17
CA ALA A 251 40.40 45.81 8.78
C ALA A 251 40.37 47.00 9.76
N ASP A 252 41.15 46.85 10.83
CA ASP A 252 42.17 47.82 11.27
C ASP A 252 41.73 49.31 11.35
N VAL A 253 41.08 49.68 12.46
CA VAL A 253 40.98 51.10 12.89
C VAL A 253 42.13 51.37 13.85
N GLN A 254 43.32 51.65 13.30
CA GLN A 254 44.38 52.29 14.07
C GLN A 254 45.32 53.12 13.18
N ARG A 255 45.17 54.46 13.24
CA ARG A 255 46.28 55.41 13.45
C ARG A 255 45.80 56.87 13.62
N HIS A 256 46.16 57.36 14.81
CA HIS A 256 46.29 58.72 15.36
C HIS A 256 47.14 59.70 14.50
N PRO A 257 47.32 61.00 14.86
CA PRO A 257 47.04 61.68 16.14
C PRO A 257 46.14 62.93 16.09
#